data_AF-A0A4Q2Z7G6-F1
#
_entry.id   AF-A0A4Q2Z7G6-F1
#
_cell.length_a   1.000
_cell.length_b   1.000
_cell.length_c   1.000
_cell.angle_alpha   90.00
_cell.angle_beta   90.00
_cell.angle_gamma   90.00
#
_symmetry.space_group_name_H-M   'P 1'
#
loop_
_entity.id
_entity.type
_entity.pdbx_description
1 polymer ?
#
loop_
_entity_poly.entity_id
_entity_poly.type
_entity_poly.pdbx_seq_one_letter_code
_entity_poly.pdbx_strand_id
1 'polypeptide(L)'
;MNDRRLLRVLQGERVDTVPVWMMRQAGRHLPEYRETRAKARDFLDFCYTPALAAEATLQPVRRYGMDGAILFADILLILDAMGRNVRFLEGEGPRVDPATKASDLSKVPMEKILAHLAPVGETVERVRASLDNSTTLIGFAGSPWTVGVYAIEGRGGTDKADSRLFGYQHPEDLDGMLDQLVEASAHYLKMQ
;
A
#
# COMPACT_ATOMS: atom_id res chain seq x y z
N MET A 1 24.03 16.97 5.88
CA MET A 1 22.83 17.60 6.47
C MET A 1 21.61 16.94 5.83
N ASN A 2 20.63 16.53 6.62
CA ASN A 2 19.41 15.89 6.14
C ASN A 2 18.47 17.00 5.63
N ASP A 3 18.43 17.21 4.31
CA ASP A 3 17.72 18.35 3.68
C ASP A 3 16.27 18.02 3.32
N ARG A 4 15.68 17.04 4.02
CA ARG A 4 14.33 16.55 3.79
C ARG A 4 13.29 17.50 4.37
N ARG A 5 12.97 18.57 3.63
CA ARG A 5 11.99 19.60 4.04
C ARG A 5 10.65 19.01 4.47
N LEU A 6 10.14 17.99 3.77
CA LEU A 6 8.90 17.33 4.13
C LEU A 6 8.94 16.72 5.53
N LEU A 7 10.00 15.97 5.85
CA LEU A 7 10.15 15.34 7.16
C LEU A 7 10.28 16.39 8.29
N ARG A 8 11.02 17.47 8.03
CA ARG A 8 11.20 18.57 8.98
C ARG A 8 9.87 19.26 9.33
N VAL A 9 9.04 19.54 8.32
CA VAL A 9 7.70 20.12 8.54
C VAL A 9 6.80 19.17 9.34
N LEU A 10 6.86 17.86 9.06
CA LEU A 10 6.10 16.86 9.83
C LEU A 10 6.59 16.72 11.28
N GLN A 11 7.83 17.13 11.57
CA GLN A 11 8.41 17.22 12.92
C GLN A 11 8.10 18.57 13.61
N GLY A 12 7.33 19.45 12.97
CA GLY A 12 6.94 20.76 13.51
C GLY A 12 7.95 21.88 13.26
N GLU A 13 8.98 21.66 12.43
CA GLU A 13 9.92 22.71 12.06
C GLU A 13 9.31 23.67 11.03
N ARG A 14 9.60 24.96 11.20
CA ARG A 14 9.32 25.97 10.18
C ARG A 14 10.41 25.92 9.10
N VAL A 15 9.97 25.91 7.84
CA VAL A 15 10.84 25.99 6.65
C VAL A 15 10.42 27.17 5.79
N ASP A 16 11.35 27.70 5.00
CA ASP A 16 11.10 28.88 4.15
C ASP A 16 10.25 28.58 2.92
N THR A 17 10.30 27.33 2.43
CA THR A 17 9.55 26.87 1.26
C THR A 17 8.74 25.63 1.63
N VAL A 18 7.43 25.68 1.40
CA VAL A 18 6.51 24.58 1.70
C VAL A 18 6.83 23.36 0.82
N PRO A 19 7.10 22.17 1.40
CA PRO A 19 7.37 20.97 0.63
C PRO A 19 6.09 20.44 -0.03
N VAL A 20 6.20 19.89 -1.24
CA VAL A 20 5.05 19.38 -2.01
C VAL A 20 5.27 17.94 -2.51
N TRP A 21 4.19 17.16 -2.44
CA TRP A 21 4.04 15.86 -3.09
C TRP A 21 2.55 15.65 -3.38
N MET A 22 2.19 14.68 -4.23
CA MET A 22 0.80 14.46 -4.63
C MET A 22 0.38 13.01 -4.41
N MET A 23 -0.82 12.80 -3.85
CA MET A 23 -1.43 11.47 -3.82
C MET A 23 -1.63 10.97 -5.25
N ARG A 24 -1.30 9.69 -5.49
CA ARG A 24 -1.29 9.07 -6.83
C ARG A 24 -0.37 9.77 -7.84
N GLN A 25 0.74 10.37 -7.36
CA GLN A 25 1.76 10.95 -8.25
C GLN A 25 2.35 9.95 -9.25
N ALA A 26 2.52 8.69 -8.86
CA ALA A 26 2.84 7.60 -9.78
C ALA A 26 1.52 7.05 -10.34
N GLY A 27 1.21 7.34 -11.60
CA GLY A 27 -0.05 6.88 -12.16
C GLY A 27 -0.28 7.19 -13.62
N ARG A 28 -1.44 6.76 -14.11
CA ARG A 28 -1.82 6.77 -15.53
C ARG A 28 -1.80 8.15 -16.20
N HIS A 29 -1.69 9.26 -15.47
CA HIS A 29 -1.53 10.57 -16.09
C HIS A 29 -0.14 10.73 -16.75
N LEU A 30 0.86 9.94 -16.35
CA LEU A 30 2.19 9.92 -16.92
C LEU A 30 2.29 8.89 -18.07
N PRO A 31 2.75 9.27 -19.28
CA PRO A 31 3.04 8.33 -20.35
C PRO A 31 4.06 7.24 -19.95
N GLU A 32 5.17 7.62 -19.31
CA GLU A 32 6.23 6.73 -18.85
C GLU A 32 5.76 5.70 -17.80
N TYR A 33 4.74 6.06 -17.01
CA TYR A 33 4.09 5.12 -16.11
C TYR A 33 3.33 4.05 -16.90
N ARG A 34 2.60 4.44 -17.95
CA ARG A 34 1.86 3.48 -18.79
C ARG A 34 2.82 2.50 -19.47
N GLU A 35 3.95 3.00 -19.98
CA GLU A 35 5.01 2.18 -20.58
C GLU A 35 5.61 1.19 -19.58
N THR A 36 5.88 1.64 -18.35
CA THR A 36 6.42 0.78 -17.28
C THR A 36 5.39 -0.27 -16.85
N ARG A 37 4.13 0.15 -16.64
CA ARG A 37 3.03 -0.73 -16.26
C ARG A 37 2.79 -1.82 -17.30
N ALA A 38 2.95 -1.53 -18.59
CA ALA A 38 2.77 -2.49 -19.68
C ALA A 38 3.79 -3.65 -19.66
N LYS A 39 4.89 -3.53 -18.91
CA LYS A 39 5.90 -4.60 -18.74
C LYS A 39 5.49 -5.65 -17.71
N ALA A 40 4.55 -5.34 -16.82
CA ALA A 40 4.06 -6.25 -15.80
C ALA A 40 2.79 -6.99 -16.27
N ARG A 41 2.65 -8.26 -15.90
CA ARG A 41 1.52 -9.11 -16.30
C ARG A 41 0.19 -8.53 -15.82
N ASP A 42 0.15 -8.15 -14.54
CA ASP A 42 -1.01 -7.61 -13.87
C ASP A 42 -0.57 -6.57 -12.82
N PHE A 43 -1.52 -5.99 -12.10
CA PHE A 43 -1.21 -4.90 -11.15
C PHE A 43 -0.50 -5.41 -9.89
N LEU A 44 -0.80 -6.62 -9.44
CA LEU A 44 -0.10 -7.23 -8.31
C LEU A 44 1.33 -7.58 -8.70
N ASP A 45 1.52 -8.21 -9.86
CA ASP A 45 2.83 -8.48 -10.46
C ASP A 45 3.67 -7.20 -10.57
N PHE A 46 3.04 -6.07 -10.93
CA PHE A 46 3.71 -4.78 -10.95
C PHE A 46 4.18 -4.32 -9.56
N CYS A 47 3.33 -4.47 -8.53
CA CYS A 47 3.69 -4.15 -7.14
C CYS A 47 4.77 -5.08 -6.57
N TYR A 48 4.78 -6.35 -7.00
CA TYR A 48 5.74 -7.36 -6.56
C TYR A 48 7.01 -7.45 -7.42
N THR A 49 7.15 -6.61 -8.46
CA THR A 49 8.37 -6.52 -9.25
C THR A 49 9.17 -5.29 -8.82
N PRO A 50 10.21 -5.44 -7.96
CA PRO A 50 10.80 -4.30 -7.26
C PRO A 50 11.42 -3.26 -8.17
N ALA A 51 12.03 -3.70 -9.28
CA ALA A 51 12.60 -2.80 -10.29
C ALA A 51 11.52 -1.93 -10.97
N LEU A 52 10.35 -2.50 -11.26
CA LEU A 52 9.26 -1.79 -11.93
C LEU A 52 8.54 -0.86 -10.94
N ALA A 53 8.26 -1.32 -9.72
CA ALA A 53 7.64 -0.50 -8.67
C ALA A 53 8.56 0.67 -8.25
N ALA A 54 9.87 0.44 -8.16
CA ALA A 54 10.84 1.50 -7.89
C ALA A 54 10.89 2.53 -9.02
N GLU A 55 10.92 2.07 -10.27
CA GLU A 55 10.88 2.96 -11.43
C GLU A 55 9.62 3.84 -11.43
N ALA A 56 8.45 3.24 -11.21
CA ALA A 56 7.19 3.98 -11.12
C ALA A 56 7.18 5.02 -9.98
N THR A 57 7.76 4.67 -8.83
CA THR A 57 7.90 5.57 -7.67
C THR A 57 8.75 6.80 -7.99
N LEU A 58 9.83 6.63 -8.77
CA LEU A 58 10.82 7.67 -9.06
C LEU A 58 10.41 8.61 -10.20
N GLN A 59 9.54 8.18 -11.12
CA GLN A 59 9.10 8.98 -12.27
C GLN A 59 8.60 10.40 -11.90
N PRO A 60 7.69 10.57 -10.92
CA PRO A 60 7.16 11.89 -10.59
C PRO A 60 8.19 12.78 -9.92
N VAL A 61 9.12 12.19 -9.16
CA VAL A 61 10.24 12.91 -8.53
C VAL A 61 11.15 13.48 -9.63
N ARG A 62 11.53 12.66 -10.61
CA ARG A 62 12.36 13.13 -11.74
C ARG A 62 11.66 14.17 -12.61
N ARG A 63 10.34 14.04 -12.81
CA ARG A 63 9.58 14.93 -13.68
C ARG A 63 9.26 16.28 -13.05
N TYR A 64 8.96 16.29 -11.74
CA TYR A 64 8.40 17.45 -11.06
C TYR A 64 9.25 17.99 -9.91
N GLY A 65 10.31 17.28 -9.49
CA GLY A 65 11.12 17.67 -8.35
C GLY A 65 10.37 17.62 -7.02
N MET A 66 9.50 16.62 -6.83
CA MET A 66 8.69 16.46 -5.62
C MET A 66 9.57 16.30 -4.36
N ASP A 67 9.15 16.91 -3.25
CA ASP A 67 9.81 16.75 -1.95
C ASP A 67 9.52 15.39 -1.28
N GLY A 68 8.48 14.71 -1.76
CA GLY A 68 8.04 13.40 -1.32
C GLY A 68 7.96 12.39 -2.47
N ALA A 69 8.52 11.21 -2.24
CA ALA A 69 8.34 10.03 -3.06
C ALA A 69 7.50 9.03 -2.27
N ILE A 70 6.26 8.78 -2.68
CA ILE A 70 5.44 7.73 -2.07
C ILE A 70 5.66 6.40 -2.79
N LEU A 71 5.91 5.34 -2.03
CA LEU A 71 6.12 4.00 -2.54
C LEU A 71 4.97 3.58 -3.47
N PHE A 72 5.30 2.98 -4.61
CA PHE A 72 4.29 2.36 -5.46
C PHE A 72 3.94 0.98 -4.92
N ALA A 73 2.80 0.88 -4.24
CA ALA A 73 2.22 -0.36 -3.72
C ALA A 73 0.69 -0.22 -3.68
N ASP A 74 -0.01 -1.20 -3.08
CA ASP A 74 -1.44 -1.13 -2.82
C ASP A 74 -1.77 -1.56 -1.38
N ILE A 75 -2.84 -1.01 -0.82
CA ILE A 75 -3.27 -1.34 0.55
C ILE A 75 -3.77 -2.79 0.69
N LEU A 76 -4.15 -3.44 -0.41
CA LEU A 76 -4.68 -4.80 -0.42
C LEU A 76 -3.60 -5.88 -0.52
N LEU A 77 -2.31 -5.52 -0.63
CA LEU A 77 -1.22 -6.51 -0.63
C LEU A 77 -1.20 -7.34 0.67
N ILE A 78 -1.61 -6.75 1.80
CA ILE A 78 -1.75 -7.49 3.07
C ILE A 78 -2.79 -8.61 2.96
N LEU A 79 -3.96 -8.34 2.34
CA LEU A 79 -4.98 -9.37 2.13
C LEU A 79 -4.54 -10.43 1.12
N ASP A 80 -3.79 -10.03 0.09
CA ASP A 80 -3.20 -10.95 -0.86
C ASP A 80 -2.23 -11.92 -0.15
N ALA A 81 -1.33 -11.38 0.67
CA ALA A 81 -0.39 -12.15 1.48
C ALA A 81 -1.10 -13.05 2.53
N MET A 82 -2.27 -12.65 3.02
CA MET A 82 -3.15 -13.45 3.87
C MET A 82 -3.95 -14.52 3.10
N GLY A 83 -3.74 -14.66 1.80
CA GLY A 83 -4.38 -15.70 0.98
C GLY A 83 -5.84 -15.39 0.63
N ARG A 84 -6.21 -14.11 0.51
CA ARG A 84 -7.56 -13.67 0.13
C ARG A 84 -7.76 -13.44 -1.37
N ASN A 85 -6.83 -13.95 -2.19
CA ASN A 85 -6.96 -14.07 -3.64
C ASN A 85 -7.36 -12.73 -4.29
N VAL A 86 -6.52 -11.72 -4.05
CA VAL A 86 -6.78 -10.36 -4.50
C VAL A 86 -6.62 -10.30 -6.01
N ARG A 87 -7.56 -9.65 -6.71
CA ARG A 87 -7.56 -9.52 -8.16
C ARG A 87 -7.90 -8.09 -8.54
N PHE A 88 -7.15 -7.50 -9.45
CA PHE A 88 -7.44 -6.18 -10.02
C PHE A 88 -8.02 -6.35 -11.42
N LEU A 89 -9.35 -6.25 -11.51
CA LEU A 89 -10.06 -6.39 -12.77
C LEU A 89 -10.16 -5.03 -13.48
N GLU A 90 -9.93 -5.03 -14.79
CA GLU A 90 -10.01 -3.81 -15.60
C GLU A 90 -11.45 -3.25 -15.58
N GLY A 91 -11.60 -1.96 -15.28
CA GLY A 91 -12.90 -1.29 -15.18
C GLY A 91 -13.73 -1.59 -13.92
N GLU A 92 -13.43 -2.68 -13.20
CA GLU A 92 -14.23 -3.15 -12.06
C GLU A 92 -13.61 -2.91 -10.67
N GLY A 93 -12.32 -2.59 -10.64
CA GLY A 93 -11.56 -2.37 -9.40
C GLY A 93 -11.14 -3.69 -8.73
N PRO A 94 -10.67 -3.62 -7.48
CA PRO A 94 -10.20 -4.80 -6.76
C PRO A 94 -11.36 -5.73 -6.37
N ARG A 95 -11.06 -7.02 -6.40
CA ARG A 95 -11.88 -8.12 -5.88
C ARG A 95 -11.05 -8.91 -4.88
N VAL A 96 -11.71 -9.37 -3.83
CA VAL A 96 -11.15 -10.14 -2.73
C VAL A 96 -12.13 -11.26 -2.42
N ASP A 97 -11.64 -12.46 -2.10
CA ASP A 97 -12.50 -13.54 -1.63
C ASP A 97 -12.99 -13.19 -0.21
N PRO A 98 -14.32 -13.00 0.01
CA PRO A 98 -14.84 -12.47 1.26
C PRO A 98 -14.47 -13.31 2.49
N ALA A 99 -14.17 -12.63 3.59
CA ALA A 99 -13.98 -13.21 4.91
C ALA A 99 -15.28 -13.10 5.71
N THR A 100 -15.70 -14.19 6.36
CA THR A 100 -16.93 -14.23 7.16
C THR A 100 -16.70 -14.52 8.62
N LYS A 101 -15.44 -14.75 9.02
CA LYS A 101 -15.01 -14.98 10.41
C LYS A 101 -13.53 -14.63 10.57
N ALA A 102 -13.09 -14.35 11.81
CA ALA A 102 -11.71 -13.97 12.10
C ALA A 102 -10.69 -14.99 11.58
N SER A 103 -11.03 -16.28 11.65
CA SER A 103 -10.15 -17.37 11.22
C SER A 103 -9.84 -17.35 9.72
N ASP A 104 -10.53 -16.57 8.90
CA ASP A 104 -10.24 -16.46 7.47
C ASP A 104 -9.01 -15.60 7.16
N LEU A 105 -8.61 -14.72 8.08
CA LEU A 105 -7.40 -13.90 7.98
C LEU A 105 -6.20 -14.49 8.74
N SER A 106 -6.42 -15.45 9.64
CA SER A 106 -5.36 -16.09 10.43
C SER A 106 -4.86 -17.43 9.86
N LYS A 107 -5.25 -17.79 8.61
CA LYS A 107 -4.86 -19.06 7.97
C LYS A 107 -3.38 -19.12 7.60
N VAL A 108 -2.80 -17.97 7.30
CA VAL A 108 -1.41 -17.85 6.86
C VAL A 108 -0.57 -17.34 8.03
N PRO A 109 0.48 -18.08 8.47
CA PRO A 109 1.39 -17.62 9.51
C PRO A 109 2.07 -16.29 9.14
N MET A 110 2.33 -15.45 10.14
CA MET A 110 2.93 -14.12 9.94
C MET A 110 4.26 -14.19 9.17
N GLU A 111 5.11 -15.19 9.40
CA GLU A 111 6.38 -15.28 8.66
C GLU A 111 6.16 -15.48 7.15
N LYS A 112 5.11 -16.21 6.76
CA LYS A 112 4.76 -16.40 5.35
C LYS A 112 4.15 -15.14 4.74
N ILE A 113 3.35 -14.40 5.50
CA ILE A 113 2.83 -13.09 5.09
C ILE A 113 4.00 -12.14 4.78
N LEU A 114 4.98 -12.05 5.68
CA LEU A 114 6.12 -11.16 5.51
C LEU A 114 7.05 -11.62 4.38
N ALA A 115 7.26 -12.93 4.21
CA ALA A 115 8.01 -13.46 3.07
C ALA A 115 7.34 -13.12 1.73
N HIS A 116 6.01 -13.17 1.66
CA HIS A 116 5.25 -12.77 0.46
C HIS A 116 5.37 -11.27 0.17
N LEU A 117 5.42 -10.44 1.22
CA LEU A 117 5.56 -8.98 1.11
C LEU A 117 7.01 -8.49 0.94
N ALA A 118 8.00 -9.39 1.04
CA ALA A 118 9.42 -9.04 0.94
C ALA A 118 9.83 -8.25 -0.32
N PRO A 119 9.23 -8.47 -1.52
CA PRO A 119 9.53 -7.66 -2.70
C PRO A 119 9.24 -6.16 -2.51
N VAL A 120 8.28 -5.80 -1.64
CA VAL A 120 8.02 -4.41 -1.30
C VAL A 120 9.21 -3.81 -0.55
N GLY A 121 9.84 -4.55 0.36
CA GLY A 121 11.04 -4.11 1.06
C GLY A 121 12.22 -3.89 0.13
N GLU A 122 12.42 -4.80 -0.84
CA GLU A 122 13.41 -4.58 -1.89
C GLU A 122 13.10 -3.32 -2.72
N THR A 123 11.82 -3.02 -2.95
CA THR A 123 11.41 -1.77 -3.63
C THR A 123 11.81 -0.54 -2.81
N VAL A 124 11.58 -0.57 -1.49
CA VAL A 124 11.98 0.50 -0.56
C VAL A 124 13.48 0.74 -0.64
N GLU A 125 14.30 -0.33 -0.57
CA GLU A 125 15.76 -0.24 -0.67
C GLU A 125 16.20 0.41 -2.00
N ARG A 126 15.64 -0.06 -3.13
CA ARG A 126 15.94 0.46 -4.47
C ARG A 126 15.59 1.94 -4.62
N VAL A 127 14.40 2.33 -4.17
CA VAL A 127 13.95 3.72 -4.20
C VAL A 127 14.84 4.57 -3.31
N ARG A 128 15.12 4.13 -2.09
CA ARG A 128 15.94 4.89 -1.15
C ARG A 128 17.36 5.10 -1.67
N ALA A 129 17.97 4.09 -2.29
CA ALA A 129 19.29 4.19 -2.91
C ALA A 129 19.33 5.14 -4.12
N SER A 130 18.19 5.31 -4.81
CA SER A 130 18.10 6.16 -6.00
C SER A 130 17.73 7.63 -5.70
N LEU A 131 17.10 7.88 -4.55
CA LEU A 131 16.67 9.21 -4.15
C LEU A 131 17.80 10.01 -3.51
N ASP A 132 17.88 11.29 -3.83
CA ASP A 132 18.76 12.23 -3.16
C ASP A 132 18.41 12.44 -1.68
N ASN A 133 19.30 13.13 -0.96
CA ASN A 133 19.13 13.42 0.46
C ASN A 133 18.07 14.49 0.76
N SER A 134 17.49 15.14 -0.25
CA SER A 134 16.42 16.13 -0.10
C SER A 134 15.02 15.51 -0.21
N THR A 135 14.87 14.40 -0.91
CA THR A 135 13.57 13.76 -1.12
C THR A 135 13.22 12.77 0.00
N THR A 136 12.05 12.95 0.60
CA THR A 136 11.52 12.05 1.64
C THR A 136 10.85 10.85 0.98
N LEU A 137 11.24 9.63 1.37
CA LEU A 137 10.52 8.41 0.99
C LEU A 137 9.38 8.19 1.98
N ILE A 138 8.17 7.98 1.45
CA ILE A 138 6.94 7.78 2.22
C ILE A 138 6.50 6.33 2.01
N GLY A 139 6.58 5.53 3.08
CA GLY A 139 5.90 4.24 3.17
C GLY A 139 4.43 4.42 3.56
N PHE A 140 3.61 3.39 3.35
CA PHE A 140 2.20 3.42 3.72
C PHE A 140 1.58 2.03 3.90
N ALA A 141 0.42 2.01 4.55
CA ALA A 141 -0.48 0.86 4.64
C ALA A 141 -1.93 1.37 4.71
N GLY A 142 -2.89 0.51 4.38
CA GLY A 142 -4.30 0.80 4.66
C GLY A 142 -4.60 0.70 6.15
N SER A 143 -5.58 1.46 6.65
CA SER A 143 -6.03 1.27 8.02
C SER A 143 -6.65 -0.13 8.19
N PRO A 144 -6.53 -0.77 9.36
CA PRO A 144 -7.13 -2.09 9.60
C PRO A 144 -8.62 -2.13 9.28
N TRP A 145 -9.38 -1.09 9.65
CA TRP A 145 -10.80 -0.98 9.29
C TRP A 145 -11.02 -0.92 7.78
N THR A 146 -10.29 -0.07 7.06
CA THR A 146 -10.45 0.05 5.60
C THR A 146 -10.11 -1.25 4.89
N VAL A 147 -9.04 -1.94 5.30
CA VAL A 147 -8.65 -3.23 4.72
C VAL A 147 -9.66 -4.32 5.10
N GLY A 148 -10.14 -4.33 6.35
CA GLY A 148 -11.17 -5.25 6.83
C GLY A 148 -12.49 -5.10 6.07
N VAL A 149 -12.88 -3.87 5.73
CA VAL A 149 -14.01 -3.60 4.84
C VAL A 149 -13.84 -4.28 3.48
N TYR A 150 -12.65 -4.22 2.86
CA TYR A 150 -12.43 -4.96 1.60
C TYR A 150 -12.49 -6.47 1.80
N ALA A 151 -12.03 -6.97 2.95
CA ALA A 151 -12.12 -8.39 3.28
C ALA A 151 -13.57 -8.84 3.45
N ILE A 152 -14.44 -8.04 4.08
CA ILE A 152 -15.85 -8.39 4.30
C ILE A 152 -16.67 -8.21 3.02
N GLU A 153 -16.52 -7.07 2.34
CA GLU A 153 -17.33 -6.71 1.16
C GLU A 153 -16.88 -7.43 -0.12
N GLY A 154 -15.64 -7.93 -0.14
CA GLY A 154 -15.01 -8.54 -1.31
C GLY A 154 -14.71 -7.57 -2.47
N ARG A 155 -15.06 -6.28 -2.35
CA ARG A 155 -14.81 -5.27 -3.39
C ARG A 155 -14.87 -3.84 -2.87
N GLY A 156 -14.33 -2.92 -3.66
CA GLY A 156 -14.48 -1.48 -3.45
C GLY A 156 -15.84 -0.94 -3.91
N GLY A 157 -16.11 0.33 -3.59
CA GLY A 157 -17.28 1.05 -4.13
C GLY A 157 -18.64 0.69 -3.53
N THR A 158 -18.68 -0.15 -2.50
CA THR A 158 -19.92 -0.48 -1.78
C THR A 158 -20.36 0.64 -0.82
N ASP A 159 -21.59 0.58 -0.34
CA ASP A 159 -22.14 1.48 0.69
C ASP A 159 -21.75 1.08 2.13
N LYS A 160 -20.94 0.01 2.26
CA LYS A 160 -20.42 -0.50 3.54
C LYS A 160 -21.53 -1.07 4.44
N ALA A 161 -22.68 -1.43 3.89
CA ALA A 161 -23.78 -2.02 4.65
C ALA A 161 -23.39 -3.37 5.26
N ASP A 162 -22.76 -4.25 4.48
CA ASP A 162 -22.39 -5.60 4.92
C ASP A 162 -21.33 -5.55 6.03
N SER A 163 -20.32 -4.69 5.90
CA SER A 163 -19.28 -4.50 6.92
C SER A 163 -19.86 -3.98 8.25
N ARG A 164 -20.80 -3.03 8.18
CA ARG A 164 -21.46 -2.49 9.39
C ARG A 164 -22.36 -3.54 10.03
N LEU A 165 -23.15 -4.24 9.22
CA LEU A 165 -24.00 -5.31 9.71
C LEU A 165 -23.18 -6.44 10.35
N PHE A 166 -22.07 -6.82 9.72
CA PHE A 166 -21.11 -7.78 10.26
C PHE A 166 -20.57 -7.32 11.62
N GLY A 167 -20.16 -6.05 11.75
CA GLY A 167 -19.72 -5.51 13.03
C GLY A 167 -20.78 -5.52 14.13
N TYR A 168 -22.07 -5.35 13.78
CA TYR A 168 -23.17 -5.43 14.74
C TYR A 168 -23.54 -6.88 15.12
N GLN A 169 -23.44 -7.82 14.19
CA GLN A 169 -23.86 -9.21 14.39
C GLN A 169 -22.75 -10.11 14.91
N HIS A 170 -21.49 -9.79 14.58
CA HIS A 170 -20.31 -10.60 14.84
C HIS A 170 -19.15 -9.75 15.38
N PRO A 171 -19.33 -9.04 16.52
CA PRO A 171 -18.32 -8.13 17.05
C PRO A 171 -17.00 -8.84 17.38
N GLU A 172 -17.05 -10.06 17.93
CA GLU A 172 -15.83 -10.85 18.24
C GLU A 172 -15.05 -11.25 16.98
N ASP A 173 -15.75 -11.62 15.90
CA ASP A 173 -15.08 -11.93 14.63
C ASP A 173 -14.50 -10.67 13.99
N LEU A 174 -15.19 -9.52 14.07
CA LEU A 174 -14.67 -8.26 13.58
C LEU A 174 -13.40 -7.86 14.35
N ASP A 175 -13.43 -7.91 15.68
CA ASP A 175 -12.27 -7.61 16.52
C ASP A 175 -11.09 -8.54 16.17
N GLY A 176 -11.34 -9.84 16.07
CA GLY A 176 -10.32 -10.81 15.66
C GLY A 176 -9.76 -10.56 14.26
N MET A 177 -10.58 -10.15 13.29
CA MET A 177 -10.09 -9.73 11.96
C MET A 177 -9.21 -8.48 12.05
N LEU A 178 -9.63 -7.47 12.81
CA LEU A 178 -8.89 -6.22 12.96
C LEU A 178 -7.54 -6.46 13.66
N ASP A 179 -7.49 -7.31 14.67
CA ASP A 179 -6.24 -7.69 15.35
C ASP A 179 -5.22 -8.29 14.38
N GLN A 180 -5.64 -9.21 13.51
CA GLN A 180 -4.75 -9.78 12.48
C GLN A 180 -4.23 -8.71 11.52
N LEU A 181 -5.09 -7.76 11.11
CA LEU A 181 -4.73 -6.68 10.21
C LEU A 181 -3.83 -5.63 10.88
N VAL A 182 -4.00 -5.37 12.17
CA VAL A 182 -3.13 -4.50 12.97
C VAL A 182 -1.72 -5.07 13.00
N GLU A 183 -1.56 -6.34 13.39
CA GLU A 183 -0.25 -7.00 13.47
C GLU A 183 0.44 -7.02 12.10
N ALA A 184 -0.26 -7.43 11.05
CA ALA A 184 0.29 -7.48 9.70
C ALA A 184 0.70 -6.09 9.20
N SER A 185 -0.13 -5.07 9.44
CA SER A 185 0.17 -3.68 9.06
C SER A 185 1.36 -3.11 9.83
N ALA A 186 1.49 -3.41 11.12
CA ALA A 186 2.60 -2.96 11.94
C ALA A 186 3.94 -3.56 11.45
N HIS A 187 3.98 -4.86 11.18
CA HIS A 187 5.16 -5.50 10.60
C HIS A 187 5.48 -4.98 9.20
N TYR A 188 4.46 -4.77 8.37
CA TYR A 188 4.63 -4.25 7.01
C TYR A 188 5.15 -2.81 7.00
N LEU A 189 4.65 -1.94 7.88
CA LEU A 189 5.15 -0.57 8.02
C LEU A 189 6.55 -0.52 8.63
N LYS A 190 6.89 -1.42 9.56
CA LYS A 190 8.24 -1.51 10.13
C LYS A 190 9.30 -1.96 9.11
N MET A 191 8.89 -2.77 8.14
CA MET A 191 9.76 -3.24 7.06
C MET A 191 10.10 -2.12 6.06
N GLN A 192 9.18 -1.16 5.87
CA GLN A 192 9.35 0.02 5.01
C GLN A 192 10.19 1.11 5.68
#